data_AF-A0A5J5FCU6-F1
#
_entry.id   AF-A0A5J5FCU6-F1
#
_cell.length_a   1.000
_cell.length_b   1.000
_cell.length_c   1.000
_cell.angle_alpha   90.00
_cell.angle_beta   90.00
_cell.angle_gamma   90.00
#
_symmetry.space_group_name_H-M   'P 1'
#
loop_
_entity.id
_entity.type
_entity.pdbx_description
1 polymer ?
#
loop_
_entity_poly.entity_id
_entity_poly.type
_entity_poly.pdbx_seq_one_letter_code
_entity_poly.pdbx_strand_id
1 'polypeptide(L)'
;MLCARCVARAPITRTLFAAAKRTYADDASPNPLTTPLTPGPRKISANAVRSSVPPGTRLFNINYFKNKADPIALEDGEYPAWLWSSLESSKDAAEDDDDFYSNSKKARLLAKKRAATLAAMTAINPEKNIPIHEQTIDRPFATVSDPPMGPMSWRLLPGLSPPPEAL
;
A
#
# COMPACT_ATOMS: atom_id res chain seq x y z
N MET A 1 -58.48 3.74 43.26
CA MET A 1 -57.20 4.35 42.80
C MET A 1 -56.24 4.36 43.97
N LEU A 2 -55.35 3.36 44.06
CA LEU A 2 -54.25 3.29 45.02
C LEU A 2 -52.99 2.91 44.22
N CYS A 3 -51.91 3.65 44.46
CA CYS A 3 -50.74 3.76 43.59
C CYS A 3 -49.71 2.64 43.85
N ALA A 4 -49.40 1.83 42.83
CA ALA A 4 -48.40 0.74 42.90
C ALA A 4 -46.95 1.22 42.72
N ARG A 5 -46.57 2.38 43.29
CA ARG A 5 -45.20 2.93 43.21
C ARG A 5 -44.45 2.97 44.54
N CYS A 6 -44.89 2.19 45.53
CA CYS A 6 -44.24 2.14 46.84
C CYS A 6 -43.97 0.71 47.31
N VAL A 7 -43.04 0.00 46.66
CA VAL A 7 -42.30 -1.11 47.31
C VAL A 7 -40.80 -0.87 47.14
N ALA A 8 -40.26 -0.26 48.19
CA ALA A 8 -38.99 -0.56 48.83
C ALA A 8 -37.77 -0.84 47.94
N ARG A 9 -37.04 0.24 47.69
CA ARG A 9 -35.63 0.30 47.32
C ARG A 9 -34.78 -0.29 48.46
N ALA A 10 -34.35 -1.55 48.34
CA ALA A 10 -33.35 -2.12 49.24
C ALA A 10 -31.94 -1.59 48.89
N PRO A 11 -31.11 -1.17 49.86
CA PRO A 11 -29.72 -0.81 49.57
C PRO A 11 -28.86 -2.08 49.49
N ILE A 12 -28.41 -2.43 48.28
CA ILE A 12 -27.37 -3.43 48.07
C ILE A 12 -26.04 -2.81 48.55
N THR A 13 -25.57 -3.25 49.71
CA THR A 13 -24.23 -2.93 50.21
C THR A 13 -23.19 -3.57 49.29
N ARG A 14 -22.62 -2.76 48.38
CA ARG A 14 -21.47 -3.16 47.56
C ARG A 14 -20.24 -3.25 48.44
N THR A 15 -19.81 -4.46 48.75
CA THR A 15 -18.48 -4.74 49.30
C THR A 15 -17.42 -4.32 48.27
N LEU A 16 -16.54 -3.39 48.66
CA LEU A 16 -15.40 -2.97 47.86
C LEU A 16 -14.31 -4.04 47.99
N PHE A 17 -14.12 -4.86 46.96
CA PHE A 17 -12.89 -5.63 46.82
C PHE A 17 -11.75 -4.66 46.48
N ALA A 18 -10.79 -4.53 47.38
CA ALA A 18 -9.57 -3.76 47.18
C ALA A 18 -8.68 -4.48 46.15
N ALA A 19 -8.65 -3.98 44.91
CA ALA A 19 -7.69 -4.41 43.90
C ALA A 19 -6.33 -3.75 44.20
N ALA A 20 -5.38 -4.54 44.72
CA ALA A 20 -3.99 -4.13 44.85
C ALA A 20 -3.40 -3.86 43.46
N LYS A 21 -3.04 -2.60 43.18
CA LYS A 21 -2.32 -2.22 41.97
C LYS A 21 -0.84 -2.57 42.15
N ARG A 22 -0.32 -3.52 41.35
CA ARG A 22 1.12 -3.66 41.14
C ARG A 22 1.60 -2.43 40.35
N THR A 23 2.43 -1.60 40.96
CA THR A 23 3.16 -0.54 40.28
C THR A 23 4.46 -1.13 39.75
N TYR A 24 4.60 -1.22 38.43
CA TYR A 24 5.90 -1.40 37.78
C TYR A 24 6.58 -0.04 37.74
N ALA A 25 7.83 0.03 38.20
CA ALA A 25 8.66 1.23 38.08
C ALA A 25 9.27 1.23 36.68
N ASP A 26 8.91 2.22 35.86
CA ASP A 26 9.63 2.56 34.64
C ASP A 26 10.65 3.65 34.98
N ASP A 27 11.94 3.27 34.98
CA ASP A 27 13.07 4.19 34.91
C ASP A 27 13.09 4.82 33.50
N ALA A 28 12.36 5.93 33.34
CA ALA A 28 12.38 6.73 32.12
C ALA A 28 13.20 8.00 32.36
N SER A 29 14.49 7.91 32.01
CA SER A 29 15.40 9.05 31.85
C SER A 29 14.86 10.02 30.78
N PRO A 30 14.70 11.33 31.06
CA PRO A 30 14.22 12.28 30.06
C PRO A 30 15.41 12.85 29.25
N ASN A 31 15.63 12.32 28.05
CA ASN A 31 16.38 13.05 27.01
C ASN A 31 15.40 13.91 26.20
N PRO A 32 15.48 15.26 26.24
CA PRO A 32 14.59 16.11 25.46
C PRO A 32 15.04 16.18 23.99
N LEU A 33 14.37 15.42 23.12
CA LEU A 33 14.56 15.53 21.67
C LEU A 33 13.66 16.64 21.11
N THR A 34 14.25 17.80 20.86
CA THR A 34 13.67 18.85 20.03
C THR A 34 14.03 18.59 18.57
N THR A 35 13.06 18.30 17.70
CA THR A 35 13.24 18.46 16.25
C THR A 35 11.89 18.69 15.56
N PRO A 36 11.72 19.77 14.77
CA PRO A 36 10.44 20.17 14.19
C PRO A 36 9.97 19.29 13.02
N LEU A 37 8.66 19.08 12.95
CA LEU A 37 7.93 18.29 11.95
C LEU A 37 7.98 18.96 10.56
N THR A 38 8.88 18.50 9.70
CA THR A 38 8.76 18.64 8.24
C THR A 38 8.15 17.34 7.70
N PRO A 39 7.08 17.36 6.89
CA PRO A 39 6.54 16.16 6.26
C PRO A 39 7.50 15.69 5.15
N GLY A 40 8.55 14.98 5.54
CA GLY A 40 9.42 14.26 4.63
C GLY A 40 8.68 13.08 3.98
N PRO A 41 9.09 12.64 2.79
CA PRO A 41 8.46 11.55 2.07
C PRO A 41 8.38 10.31 2.96
N ARG A 42 7.21 9.65 2.94
CA ARG A 42 6.98 8.38 3.65
C ARG A 42 8.14 7.45 3.30
N LYS A 43 8.90 7.04 4.32
CA LYS A 43 9.97 6.06 4.19
C LYS A 43 9.33 4.78 3.68
N ILE A 44 9.45 4.53 2.38
CA ILE A 44 9.36 3.19 1.82
C ILE A 44 10.40 2.42 2.63
N SER A 45 9.97 1.43 3.41
CA SER A 45 10.89 0.54 4.13
C SER A 45 11.72 -0.19 3.08
N ALA A 46 12.87 0.40 2.74
CA ALA A 46 13.77 -0.02 1.66
C ALA A 46 14.54 -1.30 1.99
N ASN A 47 13.94 -2.21 2.76
CA ASN A 47 14.54 -3.50 3.06
C ASN A 47 13.50 -4.56 3.48
N ALA A 48 12.31 -4.53 2.88
CA ALA A 48 11.55 -5.77 2.79
C ALA A 48 12.36 -6.68 1.86
N VAL A 49 13.00 -7.69 2.44
CA VAL A 49 13.64 -8.79 1.73
C VAL A 49 12.64 -9.29 0.68
N ARG A 50 12.93 -9.04 -0.61
CA ARG A 50 11.95 -9.25 -1.70
C ARG A 50 11.65 -10.73 -1.89
N SER A 51 12.67 -11.58 -1.74
CA SER A 51 12.54 -13.03 -1.80
C SER A 51 12.76 -13.69 -0.44
N SER A 52 11.88 -14.63 -0.09
CA SER A 52 12.09 -15.45 1.11
C SER A 52 13.19 -16.51 0.95
N VAL A 53 13.69 -16.73 -0.28
CA VAL A 53 14.64 -17.79 -0.63
C VAL A 53 15.98 -17.17 -1.00
N PRO A 54 17.10 -17.54 -0.35
CA PRO A 54 18.39 -16.98 -0.67
C PRO A 54 18.90 -17.45 -2.05
N PRO A 55 19.73 -16.65 -2.74
CA PRO A 55 20.33 -17.04 -4.02
C PRO A 55 21.20 -18.29 -3.83
N GLY A 56 21.25 -19.15 -4.85
CA GLY A 56 21.98 -20.41 -4.83
C GLY A 56 21.21 -21.59 -4.20
N THR A 57 19.98 -21.39 -3.72
CA THR A 57 19.17 -22.47 -3.15
C THR A 57 18.71 -23.43 -4.24
N ARG A 58 19.03 -24.73 -4.10
CA ARG A 58 18.45 -25.78 -4.94
C ARG A 58 16.98 -25.95 -4.61
N LEU A 59 16.11 -25.75 -5.59
CA LEU A 59 14.69 -25.93 -5.40
C LEU A 59 14.33 -27.40 -5.58
N PHE A 60 14.20 -28.10 -4.46
CA PHE A 60 13.94 -29.54 -4.45
C PHE A 60 12.62 -29.90 -5.13
N ASN A 61 12.59 -31.05 -5.79
CA ASN A 61 11.38 -31.68 -6.32
C ASN A 61 10.64 -30.88 -7.42
N ILE A 62 11.29 -29.91 -8.07
CA ILE A 62 10.72 -29.20 -9.22
C ILE A 62 10.99 -29.95 -10.53
N ASN A 63 12.15 -30.59 -10.66
CA ASN A 63 12.49 -31.31 -11.88
C ASN A 63 11.86 -32.71 -11.90
N TYR A 64 11.16 -33.03 -13.00
CA TYR A 64 10.59 -34.35 -13.26
C TYR A 64 11.39 -35.17 -14.29
N PHE A 65 12.42 -34.59 -14.91
CA PHE A 65 13.28 -35.28 -15.87
C PHE A 65 14.44 -36.01 -15.20
N LYS A 66 14.65 -37.28 -15.53
CA LYS A 66 15.70 -38.13 -14.93
C LYS A 66 17.14 -37.68 -15.21
N ASN A 67 17.37 -36.91 -16.28
CA ASN A 67 18.70 -36.51 -16.74
C ASN A 67 19.02 -35.02 -16.48
N LYS A 68 18.17 -34.32 -15.73
CA LYS A 68 18.37 -32.90 -15.41
C LYS A 68 18.55 -32.72 -13.91
N ALA A 69 19.28 -31.68 -13.52
CA ALA A 69 19.37 -31.27 -12.12
C ALA A 69 18.19 -30.35 -11.78
N ASP A 70 17.87 -30.26 -10.49
CA ASP A 70 16.93 -29.27 -9.97
C ASP A 70 17.43 -27.84 -10.25
N PRO A 71 16.52 -26.90 -10.58
CA PRO A 71 16.89 -25.51 -10.81
C PRO A 71 17.43 -24.89 -9.51
N ILE A 72 18.40 -24.00 -9.68
CA ILE A 72 19.01 -23.23 -8.59
C ILE A 72 18.37 -21.84 -8.61
N ALA A 73 17.98 -21.33 -7.44
CA ALA A 73 17.50 -19.98 -7.29
C ALA A 73 18.61 -18.98 -7.66
N LEU A 74 18.30 -18.04 -8.56
CA LEU A 74 19.18 -16.96 -8.99
C LEU A 74 19.05 -15.77 -8.01
N GLU A 75 19.79 -14.69 -8.27
CA GLU A 75 19.63 -13.44 -7.51
C GLU A 75 18.33 -12.71 -7.87
N ASP A 76 17.75 -11.97 -6.91
CA ASP A 76 16.48 -11.24 -7.07
C ASP A 76 16.47 -10.25 -8.25
N GLY A 77 17.65 -9.79 -8.71
CA GLY A 77 17.81 -8.87 -9.83
C GLY A 77 17.81 -9.54 -11.21
N GLU A 78 18.07 -10.85 -11.29
CA GLU A 78 18.02 -11.59 -12.55
C GLU A 78 16.59 -12.02 -12.90
N TYR A 79 15.70 -12.04 -11.90
CA TYR A 79 14.30 -12.32 -12.12
C TYR A 79 13.58 -11.11 -12.74
N PRO A 80 12.67 -11.34 -13.69
CA PRO A 80 11.84 -10.27 -14.25
C PRO A 80 11.05 -9.53 -13.16
N ALA A 81 10.90 -8.21 -13.33
CA ALA A 81 10.21 -7.36 -12.36
C ALA A 81 8.75 -7.77 -12.09
N TRP A 82 8.07 -8.38 -13.08
CA TRP A 82 6.66 -8.80 -12.94
C TRP A 82 6.45 -9.87 -11.86
N LEU A 83 7.48 -10.65 -11.51
CA LEU A 83 7.40 -11.68 -10.46
C LEU A 83 6.98 -11.08 -9.12
N TRP A 84 7.51 -9.89 -8.81
CA TRP A 84 7.31 -9.22 -7.54
C TRP A 84 5.95 -8.51 -7.46
N SER A 85 5.41 -8.03 -8.58
CA SER A 85 4.07 -7.45 -8.66
C SER A 85 2.95 -8.50 -8.72
N SER A 86 3.26 -9.77 -8.93
CA SER A 86 2.25 -10.83 -9.09
C SER A 86 1.40 -11.07 -7.84
N LEU A 87 1.87 -10.71 -6.64
CA LEU A 87 1.10 -10.90 -5.40
C LEU A 87 0.20 -9.71 -5.08
N GLU A 88 0.40 -8.55 -5.72
CA GLU A 88 -0.35 -7.32 -5.44
C GLU A 88 -1.86 -7.52 -5.69
N SER A 89 -2.23 -8.25 -6.75
CA SER A 89 -3.64 -8.55 -7.06
C SER A 89 -4.37 -9.40 -6.01
N SER A 90 -3.63 -10.13 -5.17
CA SER A 90 -4.22 -10.96 -4.11
C SER A 90 -4.45 -10.20 -2.81
N LYS A 91 -3.80 -9.04 -2.64
CA LYS A 91 -3.84 -8.26 -1.41
C LYS A 91 -5.09 -7.39 -1.31
N ASP A 92 -5.55 -6.86 -2.44
CA ASP A 92 -6.76 -6.02 -2.50
C ASP A 92 -8.03 -6.76 -2.03
N ALA A 93 -8.07 -8.10 -2.18
CA ALA A 93 -9.20 -8.90 -1.73
C ALA A 93 -9.18 -9.22 -0.22
N ALA A 94 -8.05 -9.05 0.47
CA ALA A 94 -7.88 -9.47 1.86
C ALA A 94 -7.98 -8.32 2.87
N GLU A 95 -7.81 -7.05 2.45
CA GLU A 95 -7.86 -5.89 3.34
C GLU A 95 -9.30 -5.40 3.63
N ASP A 96 -10.28 -5.81 2.83
CA ASP A 96 -11.70 -5.39 3.00
C ASP A 96 -12.52 -6.28 3.95
N ASP A 97 -12.01 -7.47 4.30
CA ASP A 97 -12.68 -8.45 5.17
C ASP A 97 -12.19 -8.40 6.64
N ASP A 98 -11.51 -7.33 7.04
CA ASP A 98 -11.20 -7.10 8.45
C ASP A 98 -12.49 -6.73 9.21
N ASP A 99 -12.92 -7.67 10.06
CA ASP A 99 -14.14 -7.66 10.84
C ASP A 99 -14.35 -6.30 11.57
N PHE A 100 -15.14 -5.39 10.98
CA PHE A 100 -15.40 -4.03 11.50
C PHE A 100 -15.98 -4.03 12.94
N TYR A 101 -16.45 -5.20 13.40
CA TYR A 101 -16.98 -5.44 14.73
C TYR A 101 -15.90 -5.74 15.79
N SER A 102 -14.72 -6.20 15.39
CA SER A 102 -13.59 -6.53 16.28
C SER A 102 -12.82 -5.29 16.79
N ASN A 103 -13.15 -4.12 16.25
CA ASN A 103 -12.62 -2.84 16.70
C ASN A 103 -13.49 -2.23 17.83
N SER A 104 -12.85 -1.78 18.92
CA SER A 104 -13.51 -1.13 20.08
C SER A 104 -14.57 -0.09 19.70
N LYS A 105 -15.61 0.11 20.55
CA LYS A 105 -16.70 1.10 20.35
C LYS A 105 -16.19 2.48 19.92
N LYS A 106 -15.04 2.93 20.45
CA LYS A 106 -14.42 4.20 20.10
C LYS A 106 -13.84 4.19 18.67
N ALA A 107 -13.20 3.09 18.27
CA ALA A 107 -12.66 2.91 16.92
C ALA A 107 -13.78 2.92 15.88
N ARG A 108 -14.90 2.22 16.15
CA ARG A 108 -16.09 2.26 15.28
C ARG A 108 -16.67 3.66 15.13
N LEU A 109 -16.77 4.43 16.21
CA LEU A 109 -17.26 5.81 16.15
C LEU A 109 -16.32 6.73 15.36
N LEU A 110 -15.01 6.56 15.51
CA LEU A 110 -14.02 7.34 14.77
C LEU A 110 -14.05 6.99 13.28
N ALA A 111 -14.14 5.69 12.94
CA ALA A 111 -14.31 5.22 11.57
C ALA A 111 -15.59 5.80 10.94
N LYS A 112 -16.73 5.75 11.66
CA LYS A 112 -18.00 6.35 11.20
C LYS A 112 -17.89 7.86 10.97
N LYS A 113 -17.22 8.59 11.87
CA LYS A 113 -17.00 10.04 11.70
C LYS A 113 -16.14 10.33 10.47
N ARG A 114 -15.04 9.59 10.27
CA ARG A 114 -14.18 9.71 9.08
C ARG A 114 -14.93 9.39 7.79
N ALA A 115 -15.71 8.31 7.79
CA ALA A 115 -16.55 7.95 6.64
C ALA A 115 -17.58 9.04 6.32
N ALA A 116 -18.22 9.64 7.33
CA ALA A 116 -19.17 10.74 7.13
C ALA A 116 -18.51 12.00 6.58
N THR A 117 -17.30 12.35 7.03
CA THR A 117 -16.55 13.50 6.50
C THR A 117 -16.12 13.27 5.06
N LEU A 118 -15.65 12.06 4.72
CA LEU A 118 -15.29 11.72 3.35
C LEU A 118 -16.52 11.72 2.44
N ALA A 119 -17.64 11.16 2.90
CA ALA A 119 -18.90 11.18 2.17
C ALA A 119 -19.44 12.60 1.94
N ALA A 120 -19.26 13.53 2.90
CA ALA A 120 -19.61 14.92 2.71
C ALA A 120 -18.72 15.62 1.68
N MET A 121 -17.41 15.32 1.68
CA MET A 121 -16.47 15.84 0.68
C MET A 121 -16.76 15.29 -0.73
N THR A 122 -17.04 14.00 -0.86
CA THR A 122 -17.41 13.39 -2.15
C THR A 122 -18.79 13.85 -2.64
N ALA A 123 -19.71 14.18 -1.73
CA ALA A 123 -21.01 14.74 -2.12
C ALA A 123 -20.88 16.16 -2.72
N ILE A 124 -19.90 16.96 -2.28
CA ILE A 124 -19.64 18.30 -2.84
C ILE A 124 -19.10 18.18 -4.27
N ASN A 125 -18.25 17.19 -4.55
CA ASN A 125 -17.66 16.94 -5.86
C ASN A 125 -17.96 15.49 -6.30
N PRO A 126 -19.12 15.23 -6.91
CA PRO A 126 -19.48 13.90 -7.37
C PRO A 126 -18.71 13.56 -8.65
N GLU A 127 -17.43 13.24 -8.53
CA GLU A 127 -16.66 12.63 -9.61
C GLU A 127 -17.18 11.19 -9.79
N LYS A 128 -18.00 10.99 -10.83
CA LYS A 128 -18.62 9.70 -11.13
C LYS A 128 -17.54 8.77 -11.66
N ASN A 129 -17.16 7.74 -10.89
CA ASN A 129 -16.33 6.64 -11.38
C ASN A 129 -17.17 5.76 -12.32
N ILE A 130 -17.19 6.13 -13.59
CA ILE A 130 -17.80 5.34 -14.66
C ILE A 130 -16.81 4.22 -14.99
N PRO A 131 -17.20 2.94 -14.93
CA PRO A 131 -16.34 1.82 -15.34
C PRO A 131 -15.74 2.04 -16.72
N ILE A 132 -14.50 1.62 -16.92
CA ILE A 132 -13.72 1.89 -18.14
C ILE A 132 -14.43 1.49 -19.46
N HIS A 133 -15.28 0.46 -19.43
CA HIS A 133 -16.02 -0.01 -20.60
C HIS A 133 -17.27 0.82 -20.93
N GLU A 134 -17.77 1.61 -19.98
CA GLU A 134 -18.87 2.57 -20.18
C GLU A 134 -18.34 3.96 -20.58
N GLN A 135 -17.02 4.17 -20.52
CA GLN A 135 -16.39 5.41 -20.94
C GLN A 135 -16.28 5.47 -22.47
N THR A 136 -16.85 6.52 -23.07
CA THR A 136 -16.73 6.82 -24.51
C THR A 136 -15.60 7.81 -24.82
N ILE A 137 -14.75 8.10 -23.84
CA ILE A 137 -13.61 9.01 -24.02
C ILE A 137 -12.62 8.34 -24.96
N ASP A 138 -12.14 9.08 -25.96
CA ASP A 138 -11.12 8.59 -26.88
C ASP A 138 -9.88 8.15 -26.10
N ARG A 139 -9.39 6.94 -26.42
CA ARG A 139 -8.05 6.55 -26.00
C ARG A 139 -7.08 7.60 -26.56
N PRO A 140 -6.10 8.08 -25.79
CA PRO A 140 -5.21 9.13 -26.26
C PRO A 140 -4.54 8.69 -27.57
N PHE A 141 -4.98 9.30 -28.67
CA PHE A 141 -4.31 9.18 -29.95
C PHE A 141 -3.10 10.10 -29.88
N ALA A 142 -1.90 9.54 -29.98
CA ALA A 142 -0.70 10.34 -30.16
C ALA A 142 -0.78 10.99 -31.54
N THR A 143 -1.40 12.17 -31.63
CA THR A 143 -0.88 13.15 -32.56
C THR A 143 0.51 13.46 -32.00
N VAL A 144 1.53 12.80 -32.55
CA VAL A 144 2.86 13.38 -32.51
C VAL A 144 2.63 14.75 -33.12
N SER A 145 2.60 15.80 -32.29
CA SER A 145 2.87 17.12 -32.82
C SER A 145 4.29 16.95 -33.36
N ASP A 146 4.39 16.69 -34.67
CA ASP A 146 5.66 16.79 -35.36
C ASP A 146 6.31 18.07 -34.81
N PRO A 147 7.44 17.99 -34.09
CA PRO A 147 8.17 19.21 -33.80
C PRO A 147 8.35 19.84 -35.18
N PRO A 148 8.01 21.14 -35.35
CA PRO A 148 8.11 21.78 -36.66
C PRO A 148 9.46 21.38 -37.21
N MET A 149 9.47 20.65 -38.32
CA MET A 149 10.67 20.18 -39.00
C MET A 149 11.46 21.42 -39.39
N GLY A 150 12.19 21.96 -38.41
CA GLY A 150 13.33 22.82 -38.63
C GLY A 150 14.29 22.00 -39.49
N PRO A 151 14.91 22.61 -40.48
CA PRO A 151 15.68 21.88 -41.48
C PRO A 151 16.70 21.02 -40.73
N MET A 152 16.66 19.71 -40.95
CA MET A 152 17.68 18.80 -40.45
C MET A 152 19.03 19.30 -40.93
N SER A 153 19.76 19.98 -40.05
CA SER A 153 21.13 20.39 -40.30
C SER A 153 21.99 19.13 -40.24
N TRP A 154 22.12 18.46 -41.37
CA TRP A 154 23.09 17.38 -41.62
C TRP A 154 24.56 17.84 -41.51
N ARG A 155 24.83 19.01 -40.91
CA ARG A 155 26.16 19.60 -40.84
C ARG A 155 26.84 19.25 -39.50
N LEU A 156 28.01 18.65 -39.66
CA LEU A 156 29.11 18.43 -38.70
C LEU A 156 29.08 17.13 -37.88
N LEU A 157 29.29 16.00 -38.57
CA LEU A 157 30.31 15.05 -38.12
C LEU A 157 31.56 15.23 -39.01
N PRO A 158 32.69 15.70 -38.49
CA PRO A 158 33.93 15.74 -39.26
C PRO A 158 34.50 14.32 -39.36
N GLY A 159 34.51 13.72 -40.55
CA GLY A 159 35.38 12.57 -40.83
C GLY A 159 34.83 11.40 -41.63
N LEU A 160 33.67 11.48 -42.29
CA LEU A 160 33.24 10.40 -43.19
C LEU A 160 33.14 10.91 -44.63
N SER A 161 34.20 10.63 -45.41
CA SER A 161 34.23 10.82 -46.85
C SER A 161 33.13 9.99 -47.52
N PRO A 162 32.31 10.56 -48.43
CA PRO A 162 31.40 9.76 -49.24
C PRO A 162 32.21 8.87 -50.22
N PRO A 163 31.78 7.61 -50.45
CA PRO A 163 32.43 6.72 -51.40
C PRO A 163 32.23 7.21 -52.84
N PRO A 164 33.17 6.94 -53.76
CA PRO A 164 33.03 7.33 -55.17
C PRO A 164 31.95 6.47 -55.84
N GLU A 165 30.84 7.10 -56.26
CA GLU A 165 29.89 6.49 -57.19
C GLU A 165 30.54 6.36 -58.56
N ALA A 166 30.49 5.14 -59.08
CA ALA A 166 30.97 4.76 -60.39
C ALA A 166 29.91 5.06 -61.46
N LEU A 167 30.38 5.68 -62.55
CA LEU A 167 29.81 5.82 -63.89
C LEU A 167 28.57 6.72 -64.05
#